data_AF-A0A8J7QTF1-F1
#
_entry.id   AF-A0A8J7QTF1-F1
#
_cell.length_a   1.000
_cell.length_b   1.000
_cell.length_c   1.000
_cell.angle_alpha   90.00
_cell.angle_beta   90.00
_cell.angle_gamma   90.00
#
_symmetry.space_group_name_H-M   'P 1'
#
loop_
_entity.id
_entity.type
_entity.pdbx_description
1 polymer ?
#
loop_
_entity_poly.entity_id
_entity_poly.type
_entity_poly.pdbx_seq_one_letter_code
_entity_poly.pdbx_strand_id
1 'polypeptide(L)'
;MRRKRKKADRAADAADWMKKTVRSAPRPLPRGTFPRILSEAEQAGFSREETLNVLDEWLNFGYCRIADHITQDIDITFAGEMFFYC
;
A
#
# COMPACT_ATOMS: atom_id res chain seq x y z
N MET A 1 -25.95 -10.33 1.14
CA MET A 1 -25.32 -9.06 1.53
C MET A 1 -24.17 -9.17 2.54
N ARG A 2 -24.11 -10.20 3.41
CA ARG A 2 -23.08 -10.35 4.46
C ARG A 2 -21.62 -10.52 3.97
N ARG A 3 -21.41 -11.20 2.83
CA ARG A 3 -20.07 -11.40 2.22
C ARG A 3 -19.43 -10.10 1.70
N LYS A 4 -20.24 -9.17 1.16
CA LYS A 4 -19.73 -7.90 0.61
C LYS A 4 -19.17 -6.98 1.70
N ARG A 5 -19.87 -6.85 2.84
CA ARG A 5 -19.37 -6.11 4.01
C ARG A 5 -18.04 -6.68 4.51
N LYS A 6 -17.94 -7.99 4.68
CA LYS A 6 -16.71 -8.65 5.14
C LYS A 6 -15.50 -8.41 4.22
N LYS A 7 -15.70 -8.31 2.90
CA LYS A 7 -14.62 -7.99 1.94
C LYS A 7 -14.21 -6.51 2.03
N ALA A 8 -15.16 -5.60 2.21
CA ALA A 8 -14.89 -4.16 2.39
C ALA A 8 -14.16 -3.87 3.71
N ASP A 9 -14.57 -4.52 4.80
CA ASP A 9 -13.92 -4.38 6.11
C ASP A 9 -12.45 -4.85 6.03
N ARG A 10 -12.20 -5.97 5.34
CA ARG A 10 -10.84 -6.50 5.14
C ARG A 10 -9.95 -5.64 4.25
N ALA A 11 -10.51 -5.01 3.22
CA ALA A 11 -9.78 -4.07 2.38
C ALA A 11 -9.39 -2.81 3.18
N ALA A 12 -10.28 -2.31 4.05
CA ALA A 12 -9.97 -1.21 4.94
C ALA A 12 -8.88 -1.58 5.96
N ASP A 13 -8.94 -2.79 6.53
CA ASP A 13 -7.91 -3.29 7.44
C ASP A 13 -6.53 -3.39 6.73
N ALA A 14 -6.50 -3.90 5.49
CA ALA A 14 -5.28 -4.00 4.70
C ALA A 14 -4.71 -2.61 4.37
N ALA A 15 -5.57 -1.66 3.99
CA ALA A 15 -5.18 -0.29 3.69
C ALA A 15 -4.59 0.42 4.92
N ASP A 16 -5.24 0.30 6.08
CA ASP A 16 -4.74 0.88 7.34
C ASP A 16 -3.42 0.24 7.76
N TRP A 17 -3.30 -1.09 7.66
CA TRP A 17 -2.06 -1.80 7.96
C TRP A 17 -0.92 -1.34 7.05
N MET A 18 -1.13 -1.36 5.72
CA MET A 18 -0.10 -0.93 4.76
C MET A 18 0.28 0.53 4.98
N LYS A 19 -0.71 1.41 5.23
CA LYS A 19 -0.47 2.83 5.50
C LYS A 19 0.41 3.04 6.73
N LYS A 20 0.16 2.30 7.81
CA LYS A 20 0.99 2.32 9.02
C LYS A 20 2.42 1.87 8.74
N THR A 21 2.60 0.82 7.94
CA THR A 21 3.92 0.31 7.58
C THR A 21 4.69 1.28 6.68
N VAL A 22 4.02 1.96 5.74
CA VAL A 22 4.63 3.05 4.96
C VAL A 22 5.03 4.22 5.88
N ARG A 23 4.17 4.58 6.85
CA ARG A 23 4.44 5.68 7.78
C ARG A 23 5.63 5.42 8.72
N SER A 24 5.86 4.16 9.08
CA SER A 24 6.97 3.75 9.95
C SER A 24 8.29 3.54 9.20
N ALA A 25 8.27 3.48 7.88
CA ALA A 25 9.48 3.37 7.08
C ALA A 25 10.36 4.63 7.18
N PRO A 26 11.70 4.49 7.10
CA PRO A 26 12.62 5.63 7.10
C PRO A 26 12.37 6.56 5.90
N ARG A 27 12.72 7.84 6.07
CA ARG A 27 12.56 8.89 5.04
C ARG A 27 13.91 9.39 4.55
N PRO A 28 14.13 9.57 3.23
CA PRO A 28 13.20 9.26 2.14
C PRO A 28 12.94 7.76 2.03
N LEU A 29 11.78 7.38 1.48
CA LEU A 29 11.37 5.98 1.37
C LEU A 29 12.44 5.21 0.58
N PRO A 30 13.11 4.19 1.16
CA PRO A 30 14.11 3.42 0.43
C PRO A 30 13.50 2.68 -0.76
N ARG A 31 14.28 2.51 -1.82
CA ARG A 31 13.91 1.65 -2.95
C ARG A 31 13.60 0.23 -2.48
N GLY A 32 12.60 -0.40 -3.07
CA GLY A 32 12.15 -1.74 -2.70
C GLY A 32 11.30 -1.79 -1.41
N THR A 33 10.93 -0.65 -0.83
CA THR A 33 10.07 -0.63 0.37
C THR A 33 8.69 -1.19 0.06
N PHE A 34 8.07 -0.84 -1.07
CA PHE A 34 6.74 -1.37 -1.43
C PHE A 34 6.73 -2.88 -1.68
N PRO A 35 7.66 -3.46 -2.46
CA PRO A 35 7.80 -4.91 -2.55
C PRO A 35 7.92 -5.61 -1.18
N ARG A 36 8.70 -5.03 -0.25
CA ARG A 36 8.82 -5.55 1.11
C ARG A 36 7.49 -5.46 1.87
N ILE A 37 6.81 -4.32 1.83
CA ILE A 37 5.52 -4.11 2.51
C ILE A 37 4.47 -5.10 2.01
N LEU A 38 4.40 -5.35 0.70
CA LEU A 38 3.48 -6.35 0.13
C LEU A 38 3.78 -7.76 0.68
N SER A 39 5.06 -8.15 0.73
CA SER A 39 5.46 -9.43 1.31
C SER A 39 5.15 -9.53 2.81
N GLU A 40 5.32 -8.46 3.58
CA GLU A 40 5.02 -8.43 5.01
C GLU A 40 3.51 -8.47 5.26
N ALA A 41 2.71 -7.84 4.41
CA ALA A 41 1.25 -7.89 4.48
C ALA A 41 0.72 -9.31 4.23
N GLU A 42 1.31 -10.05 3.29
CA GLU A 42 0.99 -11.47 3.08
C GLU A 42 1.28 -12.29 4.35
N GLN A 43 2.41 -12.05 5.01
CA GLN A 43 2.76 -12.70 6.29
C GLN A 43 1.84 -12.29 7.45
N ALA A 44 1.31 -11.06 7.43
CA ALA A 44 0.32 -10.57 8.39
C ALA A 44 -1.09 -11.16 8.15
N GLY A 45 -1.28 -11.97 7.10
CA GLY A 45 -2.53 -12.68 6.80
C GLY A 45 -3.49 -11.92 5.89
N PHE A 46 -3.00 -10.90 5.16
CA PHE A 46 -3.74 -10.31 4.05
C PHE A 46 -3.47 -11.10 2.77
N SER A 47 -4.46 -11.22 1.90
CA SER A 47 -4.23 -11.82 0.59
C SER A 47 -3.48 -10.86 -0.32
N ARG A 48 -2.73 -11.42 -1.26
CA ARG A 48 -2.08 -10.65 -2.32
C ARG A 48 -3.06 -9.81 -3.13
N GLU A 49 -4.26 -10.32 -3.40
CA GLU A 49 -5.32 -9.57 -4.09
C GLU A 49 -5.75 -8.34 -3.27
N GLU A 50 -5.97 -8.48 -1.96
CA GLU A 50 -6.36 -7.36 -1.09
C GLU A 50 -5.29 -6.25 -1.10
N THR A 51 -4.02 -6.61 -0.96
CA THR A 51 -2.92 -5.64 -0.89
C THR A 51 -2.60 -4.97 -2.22
N LEU A 52 -2.72 -5.71 -3.34
CA LEU A 52 -2.59 -5.13 -4.68
C LEU A 52 -3.75 -4.18 -5.01
N ASN A 53 -4.99 -4.50 -4.62
CA ASN A 53 -6.12 -3.59 -4.83
C ASN A 53 -5.92 -2.26 -4.07
N VAL A 54 -5.43 -2.32 -2.82
CA VAL A 54 -5.09 -1.11 -2.05
C VAL A 54 -4.01 -0.30 -2.77
N LEU A 55 -2.98 -0.97 -3.28
CA LEU A 55 -1.89 -0.31 -3.98
C LEU A 55 -2.37 0.33 -5.29
N ASP A 56 -3.20 -0.36 -6.06
CA ASP A 56 -3.82 0.15 -7.29
C ASP A 56 -4.68 1.38 -6.99
N GLU A 57 -5.44 1.39 -5.89
CA GLU A 57 -6.17 2.58 -5.45
C GLU A 57 -5.23 3.76 -5.16
N TRP A 58 -4.11 3.54 -4.47
CA TRP A 58 -3.14 4.60 -4.19
C TRP A 58 -2.42 5.12 -5.45
N LEU A 59 -2.17 4.25 -6.42
CA LEU A 59 -1.68 4.64 -7.74
C LEU A 59 -2.74 5.47 -8.49
N ASN A 60 -4.00 5.05 -8.47
CA ASN A 60 -5.10 5.75 -9.13
C ASN A 60 -5.41 7.12 -8.49
N PHE A 61 -5.30 7.25 -7.17
CA PHE A 61 -5.43 8.52 -6.47
C PHE A 61 -4.20 9.42 -6.60
N GLY A 62 -3.11 8.91 -7.19
CA GLY A 62 -1.87 9.65 -7.40
C GLY A 62 -1.05 9.85 -6.12
N TYR A 63 -1.29 9.07 -5.06
CA TYR A 63 -0.45 9.06 -3.85
C TYR A 63 0.87 8.35 -4.10
N CYS A 64 0.84 7.33 -4.96
CA CYS A 64 1.99 6.56 -5.38
C CYS A 64 2.19 6.70 -6.89
N ARG A 65 3.40 6.45 -7.37
CA ARG A 65 3.70 6.27 -8.79
C ARG A 65 4.71 5.16 -8.98
N ILE A 66 4.64 4.47 -10.11
CA ILE A 66 5.65 3.48 -10.49
C ILE A 66 6.94 4.23 -10.84
N ALA A 67 8.01 3.95 -10.09
CA ALA A 67 9.33 4.55 -10.28
C ALA A 67 10.16 3.77 -11.31
N ASP A 68 10.00 2.45 -11.35
CA ASP A 68 10.66 1.56 -12.30
C ASP A 68 9.69 0.44 -12.71
N HIS A 69 9.43 0.30 -14.02
CA HIS A 69 8.51 -0.70 -14.56
C HIS A 69 9.10 -2.12 -14.56
N ILE A 70 10.42 -2.27 -14.47
CA ILE A 70 11.11 -3.56 -14.44
C ILE A 70 11.07 -4.13 -13.03
N THR A 71 11.41 -3.31 -12.02
CA THR A 71 11.39 -3.76 -10.61
C THR A 71 10.05 -3.52 -9.93
N GLN A 72 9.10 -2.87 -10.62
CA GLN A 72 7.82 -2.39 -10.07
C GLN A 72 8.00 -1.60 -8.77
N ASP A 73 9.09 -0.83 -8.66
CA ASP A 73 9.34 -0.03 -7.47
C ASP A 73 8.43 1.20 -7.47
N ILE A 74 8.12 1.71 -6.28
CA ILE A 74 7.08 2.71 -6.09
C ILE A 74 7.61 3.88 -5.30
N ASP A 75 7.46 5.06 -5.89
CA ASP A 75 7.72 6.35 -5.27
C ASP A 75 6.43 6.90 -4.65
N ILE A 76 6.58 7.61 -3.54
CA ILE A 76 5.52 8.43 -2.95
C ILE A 76 5.55 9.81 -3.65
N THR A 77 4.38 10.28 -4.09
CA THR A 77 4.23 11.62 -4.68
C THR A 77 4.07 12.66 -3.57
N PHE A 78 4.12 13.96 -3.91
CA PHE A 78 3.81 15.01 -2.95
C PHE A 78 2.41 14.85 -2.29
N ALA A 79 1.40 14.42 -3.06
CA ALA A 79 0.08 14.11 -2.51
C ALA A 79 0.12 12.88 -1.57
N GLY A 80 0.93 11.89 -1.91
CA GLY A 80 1.19 10.74 -1.05
C GLY A 80 1.90 11.11 0.24
N GLU A 81 2.85 12.05 0.22
CA GLU A 81 3.51 12.51 1.45
C GLU A 81 2.49 13.08 2.44
N MET A 82 1.57 13.91 1.94
CA MET A 82 0.45 14.42 2.76
C MET A 82 -0.48 13.30 3.25
N PHE A 83 -0.71 12.27 2.44
CA PHE A 83 -1.58 11.16 2.83
C PHE A 83 -0.94 10.22 3.87
N PHE A 84 0.34 9.87 3.71
CA PHE A 84 1.04 8.89 4.54
C PHE A 84 1.67 9.50 5.79
N TYR A 85 2.09 10.76 5.74
CA TYR A 85 2.94 11.37 6.76
C TYR A 85 2.33 12.53 7.54
N CYS A 86 1.28 13.18 7.04
CA CYS A 86 0.48 14.14 7.79
C CYS A 86 -0.66 13.44 8.54
#